data_AF-A0A2G5P4Q3-F1
#
_entry.id   AF-A0A2G5P4Q3-F1
#
_cell.length_a   1.000
_cell.length_b   1.000
_cell.length_c   1.000
_cell.angle_alpha   90.00
_cell.angle_beta   90.00
_cell.angle_gamma   90.00
#
_symmetry.space_group_name_H-M   'P 1'
#
loop_
_entity.id
_entity.type
_entity.pdbx_description
1 polymer ?
#
loop_
_entity_poly.entity_id
_entity_poly.type
_entity_poly.pdbx_seq_one_letter_code
_entity_poly.pdbx_strand_id
1 'polypeptide(L)'
;MPGFERDLAEWFTDNVDQVRADLESYFGGAKPFAGRWFDEFAAIGDPNQFEATDVLAVEALSVAMPPEAAARLLLTETERFNALLRRIPREQDLWEVPRLDLSVGSPADSLHRELRTLRGVDWVVACKLLAAKRPRLLPVLDNVVNDYLNPPKGLFWVTLHDELSDTPRREAIATVCDSAPPHVSLLRRIDVALWRAGKRTGPTA
;
A
#
# COMPACT_ATOMS: atom_id res chain seq x y z
N MET A 1 13.50 -18.84 1.07
CA MET A 1 12.12 -18.83 1.62
C MET A 1 11.15 -18.81 0.45
N PRO A 2 9.90 -19.28 0.57
CA PRO A 2 8.92 -19.09 -0.48
C PRO A 2 8.70 -17.58 -0.68
N GLY A 3 8.87 -17.10 -1.91
CA GLY A 3 8.68 -15.70 -2.32
C GLY A 3 7.39 -15.51 -3.11
N PHE A 4 7.28 -14.40 -3.84
CA PHE A 4 6.21 -14.23 -4.83
C PHE A 4 6.34 -15.26 -5.96
N GLU A 5 5.27 -15.47 -6.72
CA GLU A 5 5.29 -16.36 -7.89
C GLU A 5 6.21 -15.84 -9.01
N ARG A 6 6.56 -14.55 -8.98
CA ARG A 6 7.46 -13.90 -9.93
C ARG A 6 8.54 -13.14 -9.19
N ASP A 7 9.76 -13.15 -9.73
CA ASP A 7 10.83 -12.28 -9.26
C ASP A 7 10.45 -10.82 -9.53
N LEU A 8 10.41 -10.00 -8.49
CA LEU A 8 9.89 -8.64 -8.61
C LEU A 8 10.82 -7.77 -9.46
N ALA A 9 12.13 -7.82 -9.22
CA ALA A 9 13.10 -6.99 -9.93
C ALA A 9 13.16 -7.35 -11.41
N GLU A 10 13.23 -8.65 -11.73
CA GLU A 10 13.21 -9.15 -13.10
C GLU A 10 11.93 -8.73 -13.83
N TRP A 11 10.77 -8.85 -13.17
CA TRP A 11 9.51 -8.42 -13.76
C TRP A 11 9.51 -6.92 -14.10
N PHE A 12 10.00 -6.06 -13.22
CA PHE A 12 10.09 -4.62 -13.51
C PHE A 12 11.06 -4.32 -14.66
N THR A 13 12.22 -5.00 -14.70
CA THR A 13 13.21 -4.79 -15.76
C THR A 13 12.77 -5.33 -17.12
N ASP A 14 11.92 -6.36 -17.15
CA ASP A 14 11.37 -6.91 -18.39
C ASP A 14 10.21 -6.07 -18.95
N ASN A 15 9.62 -5.18 -18.13
CA ASN A 15 8.41 -4.43 -18.46
C ASN A 15 8.61 -2.90 -18.44
N VAL A 16 9.84 -2.40 -18.59
CA VAL A 16 10.18 -0.96 -18.39
C VAL A 16 9.25 0.00 -19.12
N ASP A 17 9.08 -0.18 -20.44
CA ASP A 17 8.26 0.72 -21.26
C ASP A 17 6.80 0.69 -20.83
N GLN A 18 6.29 -0.50 -20.49
CA GLN A 18 4.91 -0.66 -20.08
C GLN A 18 4.65 -0.05 -18.69
N VAL A 19 5.57 -0.24 -17.74
CA VAL A 19 5.49 0.35 -16.40
C VAL A 19 5.53 1.88 -16.50
N ARG A 20 6.43 2.44 -17.32
CA ARG A 20 6.49 3.88 -17.54
C ARG A 20 5.17 4.43 -18.08
N ALA A 21 4.66 3.84 -19.16
CA ALA A 21 3.41 4.27 -19.77
C ALA A 21 2.22 4.16 -18.78
N ASP A 22 2.23 3.14 -17.92
CA ASP A 22 1.20 2.96 -16.89
C ASP A 22 1.25 4.04 -15.81
N LEU A 23 2.43 4.35 -15.29
CA LEU A 23 2.60 5.39 -14.26
C LEU A 23 2.24 6.76 -14.80
N GLU A 24 2.72 7.11 -16.01
CA GLU A 24 2.38 8.37 -16.67
C GLU A 24 0.86 8.50 -16.90
N SER A 25 0.22 7.44 -17.40
CA SER A 25 -1.22 7.41 -17.60
C SER A 25 -2.00 7.53 -16.29
N TYR A 26 -1.53 6.87 -15.23
CA TYR A 26 -2.19 6.85 -13.93
C TYR A 26 -2.19 8.22 -13.26
N PHE A 27 -1.02 8.88 -13.22
CA PHE A 27 -0.81 10.13 -12.49
C PHE A 27 -1.03 11.40 -13.33
N GLY A 28 -0.77 11.40 -14.63
CA GLY A 28 -0.69 12.63 -15.45
C GLY A 28 -1.36 12.59 -16.83
N GLY A 29 -2.08 11.52 -17.18
CA GLY A 29 -2.73 11.38 -18.50
C GLY A 29 -3.97 12.26 -18.73
N ALA A 30 -4.53 12.21 -19.95
CA ALA A 30 -5.73 12.99 -20.34
C ALA A 30 -7.01 12.63 -19.55
N LYS A 31 -7.08 11.40 -19.03
CA LYS A 31 -8.14 10.90 -18.13
C LYS A 31 -7.46 10.18 -16.96
N PRO A 32 -6.88 10.94 -16.01
CA PRO A 32 -6.07 10.37 -14.96
C PRO A 32 -6.97 9.65 -13.92
N PHE A 33 -6.40 8.68 -13.22
CA PHE A 33 -7.16 7.87 -12.25
C PHE A 33 -7.46 8.68 -10.98
N ALA A 34 -8.63 8.47 -10.37
CA ALA A 34 -8.98 9.12 -9.10
C ALA A 34 -7.98 8.76 -7.98
N GLY A 35 -7.47 7.52 -7.99
CA GLY A 35 -6.50 7.03 -7.00
C GLY A 35 -5.16 7.74 -7.00
N ARG A 36 -4.88 8.62 -7.98
CA ARG A 36 -3.71 9.49 -7.95
C ARG A 36 -3.72 10.46 -6.76
N TRP A 37 -4.89 10.77 -6.22
CA TRP A 37 -5.06 11.68 -5.08
C TRP A 37 -4.82 11.02 -3.71
N PHE A 38 -4.60 9.69 -3.67
CA PHE A 38 -4.42 8.95 -2.43
C PHE A 38 -3.33 9.55 -1.54
N ASP A 39 -2.13 9.73 -2.10
CA ASP A 39 -0.95 10.20 -1.37
C ASP A 39 -1.14 11.65 -0.88
N GLU A 40 -1.75 12.50 -1.70
CA GLU A 40 -2.04 13.89 -1.33
C GLU A 40 -3.07 13.97 -0.19
N PHE A 41 -4.17 13.23 -0.26
CA PHE A 41 -5.15 13.19 0.83
C PHE A 41 -4.57 12.61 2.12
N ALA A 42 -3.80 11.52 2.02
CA ALA A 42 -3.16 10.89 3.16
C ALA A 42 -2.15 11.83 3.86
N ALA A 43 -1.50 12.73 3.11
CA ALA A 43 -0.51 13.67 3.64
C ALA A 43 -1.09 14.88 4.39
N ILE A 44 -2.41 15.14 4.32
CA ILE A 44 -3.02 16.32 4.95
C ILE A 44 -3.03 16.23 6.48
N GLY A 45 -3.38 15.05 7.01
CA GLY A 45 -3.63 14.84 8.45
C GLY A 45 -2.37 14.54 9.26
N ASP A 46 -2.53 14.41 10.58
CA ASP A 46 -1.48 13.95 11.47
C ASP A 46 -1.06 12.51 11.10
N PRO A 47 0.24 12.24 10.87
CA PRO A 47 0.72 10.89 10.59
C PRO A 47 0.44 9.89 11.72
N ASN A 48 0.15 10.34 12.94
CA ASN A 48 -0.08 9.50 14.11
C ASN A 48 -1.54 9.48 14.59
N GLN A 49 -2.47 10.02 13.81
CA GLN A 49 -3.91 9.99 14.11
C GLN A 49 -4.74 9.73 12.87
N PHE A 50 -5.70 8.81 12.93
CA PHE A 50 -6.67 8.67 11.85
C PHE A 50 -7.61 9.89 11.80
N GLU A 51 -7.80 10.42 10.60
CA GLU A 51 -8.56 11.62 10.29
C GLU A 51 -9.47 11.40 9.07
N ALA A 52 -10.39 12.34 8.83
CA ALA A 52 -11.31 12.28 7.70
C ALA A 52 -10.59 12.21 6.34
N THR A 53 -9.38 12.77 6.25
CA THR A 53 -8.57 12.75 5.03
C THR A 53 -8.04 11.37 4.71
N ASP A 54 -7.84 10.49 5.69
CA ASP A 54 -7.48 9.09 5.44
C ASP A 54 -8.64 8.31 4.84
N VAL A 55 -9.87 8.63 5.24
CA VAL A 55 -11.09 8.06 4.64
C VAL A 55 -11.20 8.48 3.17
N LEU A 56 -11.00 9.78 2.88
CA LEU A 56 -10.97 10.28 1.51
C LEU A 56 -9.83 9.65 0.68
N ALA A 57 -8.67 9.46 1.29
CA ALA A 57 -7.54 8.79 0.63
C ALA A 57 -7.94 7.38 0.21
N VAL A 58 -8.45 6.54 1.12
CA VAL A 58 -8.84 5.17 0.75
C VAL A 58 -9.99 5.16 -0.26
N GLU A 59 -10.94 6.10 -0.20
CA GLU A 59 -12.01 6.24 -1.19
C GLU A 59 -11.50 6.57 -2.59
N ALA A 60 -10.43 7.35 -2.72
CA ALA A 60 -9.76 7.57 -4.00
C ALA A 60 -9.27 6.26 -4.64
N LEU A 61 -9.00 5.22 -3.84
CA LEU A 61 -8.65 3.87 -4.29
C LEU A 61 -9.86 2.96 -4.50
N SER A 62 -11.04 3.53 -4.75
CA SER A 62 -12.27 2.80 -5.08
C SER A 62 -12.72 1.81 -4.01
N VAL A 63 -12.51 2.13 -2.72
CA VAL A 63 -13.10 1.41 -1.59
C VAL A 63 -13.98 2.35 -0.77
N ALA A 64 -15.10 1.88 -0.24
CA ALA A 64 -15.98 2.71 0.58
C ALA A 64 -15.78 2.37 2.06
N MET A 65 -15.69 3.39 2.92
CA MET A 65 -15.73 3.16 4.36
C MET A 65 -17.17 3.34 4.87
N PRO A 66 -17.75 2.34 5.55
CA PRO A 66 -19.06 2.51 6.15
C PRO A 66 -19.07 3.69 7.14
N PRO A 67 -20.09 4.58 7.12
CA PRO A 67 -20.13 5.74 8.01
C PRO A 67 -19.99 5.40 9.50
N GLU A 68 -20.56 4.28 9.95
CA GLU A 68 -20.41 3.81 11.33
C GLU A 68 -18.97 3.37 11.66
N ALA A 69 -18.27 2.77 10.71
CA ALA A 69 -16.86 2.43 10.87
C ALA A 69 -15.98 3.69 10.94
N ALA A 70 -16.26 4.67 10.07
CA ALA A 70 -15.59 5.96 10.10
C ALA A 70 -15.87 6.71 11.43
N ALA A 71 -17.12 6.73 11.91
CA ALA A 71 -17.47 7.36 13.18
C ALA A 71 -16.74 6.71 14.37
N ARG A 72 -16.62 5.39 14.39
CA ARG A 72 -15.85 4.69 15.42
C ARG A 72 -14.37 5.02 15.35
N LEU A 73 -13.78 5.01 14.15
CA LEU A 73 -12.37 5.33 13.95
C LEU A 73 -12.03 6.78 14.32
N LEU A 74 -12.90 7.72 13.97
CA LEU A 74 -12.60 9.17 13.99
C LEU A 74 -13.21 9.92 15.17
N LEU A 75 -14.24 9.39 15.82
CA LEU A 75 -15.00 10.13 16.84
C LEU A 75 -15.11 9.39 18.17
N THR A 76 -15.49 8.11 18.18
CA THR A 76 -15.87 7.42 19.43
C THR A 76 -14.80 6.49 20.00
N GLU A 77 -13.93 5.92 19.17
CA GLU A 77 -12.87 4.98 19.57
C GLU A 77 -11.48 5.40 19.05
N THR A 78 -11.27 6.70 18.81
CA THR A 78 -10.04 7.25 18.22
C THR A 78 -8.77 6.69 18.85
N GLU A 79 -8.70 6.71 20.17
CA GLU A 79 -7.46 6.39 20.87
C GLU A 79 -7.15 4.89 20.90
N ARG A 80 -8.16 4.04 20.69
CA ARG A 80 -7.99 2.59 20.49
C ARG A 80 -7.10 2.30 19.27
N PHE A 81 -7.32 3.02 18.18
CA PHE A 81 -6.57 2.85 16.93
C PHE A 81 -5.30 3.69 16.89
N ASN A 82 -5.36 4.95 17.35
CA ASN A 82 -4.23 5.85 17.30
C ASN A 82 -3.08 5.40 18.24
N ALA A 83 -3.39 4.78 19.39
CA ALA A 83 -2.37 4.20 20.26
C ALA A 83 -1.60 3.05 19.59
N LEU A 84 -2.29 2.22 18.79
CA LEU A 84 -1.64 1.16 18.00
C LEU A 84 -0.83 1.76 16.84
N LEU A 85 -1.36 2.78 16.16
CA LEU A 85 -0.68 3.46 15.07
C LEU A 85 0.65 4.07 15.51
N ARG A 86 0.68 4.72 16.67
CA ARG A 86 1.90 5.33 17.23
C ARG A 86 3.01 4.34 17.56
N ARG A 87 2.70 3.04 17.66
CA ARG A 87 3.70 1.98 17.83
C ARG A 87 4.39 1.58 16.52
N ILE A 88 3.89 2.04 15.38
CA ILE A 88 4.46 1.76 14.06
C ILE A 88 5.37 2.94 13.67
N PRO A 89 6.66 2.70 13.35
CA PRO A 89 7.58 3.75 12.95
C PRO A 89 7.05 4.58 11.78
N ARG A 90 7.14 5.91 11.88
CA ARG A 90 6.66 6.84 10.85
C ARG A 90 7.65 7.00 9.68
N GLU A 91 8.93 7.14 10.00
CA GLU A 91 9.96 7.63 9.07
C GLU A 91 11.00 6.55 8.75
N GLN A 92 10.52 5.34 8.45
CA GLN A 92 11.37 4.23 8.01
C GLN A 92 10.82 3.65 6.72
N ASP A 93 11.69 3.30 5.79
CA ASP A 93 11.30 2.55 4.62
C ASP A 93 11.13 1.06 4.97
N LEU A 94 10.29 0.37 4.19
CA LEU A 94 10.01 -1.06 4.38
C LEU A 94 11.28 -1.89 4.51
N TRP A 95 12.32 -1.62 3.72
CA TRP A 95 13.58 -2.38 3.71
C TRP A 95 14.55 -2.00 4.84
N GLU A 96 14.24 -0.98 5.64
CA GLU A 96 15.10 -0.53 6.74
C GLU A 96 14.68 -1.14 8.08
N VAL A 97 13.42 -1.58 8.20
CA VAL A 97 12.93 -2.17 9.45
C VAL A 97 13.38 -3.62 9.62
N PRO A 98 13.58 -4.10 10.85
CA PRO A 98 13.73 -5.53 11.13
C PRO A 98 12.54 -6.32 10.56
N ARG A 99 12.83 -7.41 9.86
CA ARG A 99 11.80 -8.31 9.27
C ARG A 99 10.74 -8.78 10.27
N LEU A 100 11.11 -8.93 11.55
CA LEU A 100 10.20 -9.30 12.64
C LEU A 100 9.15 -8.22 12.93
N ASP A 101 9.46 -6.95 12.67
CA ASP A 101 8.55 -5.82 12.90
C ASP A 101 7.45 -5.71 11.82
N LEU A 102 7.48 -6.60 10.82
CA LEU A 102 6.45 -6.77 9.79
C LEU A 102 5.74 -8.13 9.88
N SER A 103 6.19 -8.99 10.79
CA SER A 103 5.67 -10.35 10.94
C SER A 103 4.35 -10.36 11.73
N VAL A 104 3.70 -11.51 11.76
CA VAL A 104 2.50 -11.75 12.61
C VAL A 104 2.84 -11.40 14.07
N GLY A 105 1.96 -10.62 14.72
CA GLY A 105 2.17 -10.11 16.07
C GLY A 105 2.90 -8.77 16.16
N SER A 106 3.42 -8.24 15.06
CA SER A 106 3.99 -6.89 15.00
C SER A 106 2.96 -5.80 15.33
N PRO A 107 3.39 -4.56 15.63
CA PRO A 107 2.48 -3.42 15.75
C PRO A 107 1.60 -3.22 14.51
N ALA A 108 2.16 -3.39 13.30
CA ALA A 108 1.41 -3.26 12.06
C ALA A 108 0.35 -4.37 11.89
N ASP A 109 0.69 -5.63 12.17
CA ASP A 109 -0.27 -6.75 12.16
C ASP A 109 -1.36 -6.56 13.21
N SER A 110 -0.99 -6.04 14.39
CA SER A 110 -1.95 -5.75 15.47
C SER A 110 -2.95 -4.67 15.07
N LEU A 111 -2.49 -3.56 14.49
CA LEU A 111 -3.40 -2.51 13.99
C LEU A 111 -4.24 -3.00 12.80
N HIS A 112 -3.68 -3.79 11.89
CA HIS A 112 -4.44 -4.38 10.77
C HIS A 112 -5.61 -5.24 11.26
N ARG A 113 -5.34 -6.14 12.22
CA ARG A 113 -6.38 -6.97 12.85
C ARG A 113 -7.40 -6.12 13.59
N GLU A 114 -6.95 -5.07 14.27
CA GLU A 114 -7.83 -4.19 15.03
C GLU A 114 -8.79 -3.40 14.14
N LEU A 115 -8.29 -2.82 13.04
CA LEU A 115 -9.11 -2.10 12.05
C LEU A 115 -10.20 -3.00 11.48
N ARG A 116 -9.92 -4.29 11.27
CA ARG A 116 -10.89 -5.28 10.78
C ARG A 116 -12.00 -5.65 11.78
N THR A 117 -11.90 -5.18 13.03
CA THR A 117 -13.01 -5.29 14.00
C THR A 117 -14.09 -4.22 13.77
N LEU A 118 -13.81 -3.21 12.94
CA LEU A 118 -14.81 -2.26 12.46
C LEU A 118 -15.71 -2.96 11.45
N ARG A 119 -17.03 -2.92 11.67
CA ARG A 119 -18.00 -3.59 10.80
C ARG A 119 -17.92 -3.03 9.39
N GLY A 120 -17.69 -3.90 8.41
CA GLY A 120 -17.57 -3.55 7.00
C GLY A 120 -16.19 -3.02 6.58
N VAL A 121 -15.20 -3.05 7.48
CA VAL A 121 -13.78 -2.87 7.14
C VAL A 121 -13.17 -4.25 6.94
N ASP A 122 -12.88 -4.60 5.70
CA ASP A 122 -12.17 -5.83 5.38
C ASP A 122 -10.65 -5.63 5.45
N TRP A 123 -9.91 -6.68 5.06
CA TRP A 123 -8.47 -6.65 5.07
C TRP A 123 -7.88 -5.65 4.06
N VAL A 124 -8.55 -5.40 2.93
CA VAL A 124 -8.11 -4.48 1.87
C VAL A 124 -8.23 -3.05 2.38
N VAL A 125 -9.37 -2.69 2.95
CA VAL A 125 -9.59 -1.35 3.54
C VAL A 125 -8.60 -1.10 4.68
N ALA A 126 -8.39 -2.08 5.56
CA ALA A 126 -7.42 -1.97 6.64
C ALA A 126 -5.97 -1.77 6.12
N CYS A 127 -5.56 -2.49 5.07
CA CYS A 127 -4.25 -2.28 4.43
C CYS A 127 -4.12 -0.88 3.83
N LYS A 128 -5.17 -0.37 3.16
CA LYS A 128 -5.17 0.97 2.55
C LYS A 128 -5.06 2.08 3.61
N LEU A 129 -5.74 1.93 4.75
CA LEU A 129 -5.62 2.85 5.88
C LEU A 129 -4.20 2.86 6.47
N LEU A 130 -3.59 1.69 6.60
CA LEU A 130 -2.21 1.56 7.05
C LEU A 130 -1.22 2.21 6.07
N ALA A 131 -1.39 1.97 4.78
CA ALA A 131 -0.58 2.58 3.73
C ALA A 131 -0.72 4.11 3.69
N ALA A 132 -1.91 4.64 3.95
CA ALA A 132 -2.13 6.08 4.04
C ALA A 132 -1.28 6.69 5.18
N LYS A 133 -1.21 6.01 6.33
CA LYS A 133 -0.43 6.50 7.49
C LYS A 133 1.06 6.18 7.43
N ARG A 134 1.45 5.13 6.71
CA ARG A 134 2.83 4.63 6.67
C ARG A 134 3.25 4.36 5.21
N PRO A 135 3.20 5.36 4.32
CA PRO A 135 3.36 5.14 2.87
C PRO A 135 4.74 4.62 2.46
N ARG A 136 5.76 4.83 3.31
CA ARG A 136 7.13 4.34 3.13
C ARG A 136 7.35 2.91 3.66
N LEU A 137 6.51 2.48 4.59
CA LEU A 137 6.69 1.24 5.36
C LEU A 137 5.64 0.17 5.04
N LEU A 138 4.38 0.55 4.83
CA LEU A 138 3.29 -0.39 4.61
C LEU A 138 2.72 -0.20 3.20
N PRO A 139 2.73 -1.25 2.35
CA PRO A 139 2.26 -1.13 0.98
C PRO A 139 0.74 -1.09 0.92
N VAL A 140 0.22 -0.44 -0.12
CA VAL A 140 -1.15 -0.68 -0.57
C VAL A 140 -1.25 -2.13 -1.02
N LEU A 141 -2.27 -2.84 -0.53
CA LEU A 141 -2.55 -4.21 -0.95
C LEU A 141 -4.05 -4.35 -1.21
N ASP A 142 -4.37 -4.84 -2.41
CA ASP A 142 -5.72 -5.21 -2.80
C ASP A 142 -5.76 -6.63 -3.39
N ASN A 143 -6.96 -7.12 -3.72
CA ASN A 143 -7.11 -8.45 -4.29
C ASN A 143 -6.38 -8.58 -5.65
N VAL A 144 -6.31 -7.53 -6.47
CA VAL A 144 -5.67 -7.61 -7.79
C VAL A 144 -4.16 -7.83 -7.65
N VAL A 145 -3.49 -7.05 -6.81
CA VAL A 145 -2.04 -7.20 -6.58
C VAL A 145 -1.74 -8.50 -5.83
N ASN A 146 -2.58 -8.86 -4.86
CA ASN A 146 -2.46 -10.13 -4.15
C ASN A 146 -2.54 -11.32 -5.11
N ASP A 147 -3.56 -11.36 -5.97
CA ASP A 147 -3.78 -12.45 -6.91
C ASP A 147 -2.72 -12.45 -8.01
N TYR A 148 -2.22 -11.26 -8.40
CA TYR A 148 -1.17 -11.13 -9.40
C TYR A 148 0.18 -11.65 -8.90
N LEU A 149 0.59 -11.35 -7.67
CA LEU A 149 1.87 -11.77 -7.10
C LEU A 149 1.82 -13.15 -6.41
N ASN A 150 0.62 -13.57 -5.99
CA ASN A 150 0.36 -14.83 -5.29
C ASN A 150 1.35 -15.07 -4.11
N PRO A 151 1.39 -14.17 -3.11
CA PRO A 151 2.30 -14.29 -1.98
C PRO A 151 1.99 -15.53 -1.13
N PRO A 152 2.98 -16.05 -0.36
CA PRO A 152 2.69 -16.98 0.71
C PRO A 152 1.65 -16.39 1.67
N LYS A 153 0.69 -17.22 2.09
CA LYS A 153 -0.49 -16.78 2.85
C LYS A 153 -0.09 -15.99 4.10
N GLY A 154 -0.57 -14.74 4.17
CA GLY A 154 -0.35 -13.86 5.32
C GLY A 154 1.07 -13.28 5.43
N LEU A 155 1.92 -13.47 4.42
CA LEU A 155 3.31 -13.00 4.42
C LEU A 155 3.58 -11.91 3.39
N PHE A 156 2.56 -11.21 2.87
CA PHE A 156 2.77 -10.21 1.80
C PHE A 156 3.80 -9.13 2.19
N TRP A 157 3.65 -8.47 3.35
CA TRP A 157 4.59 -7.42 3.79
C TRP A 157 6.01 -7.96 3.96
N VAL A 158 6.13 -9.15 4.53
CA VAL A 158 7.41 -9.83 4.74
C VAL A 158 8.06 -10.23 3.42
N THR A 159 7.26 -10.69 2.46
CA THR A 159 7.75 -11.08 1.13
C THR A 159 8.22 -9.85 0.36
N LEU A 160 7.48 -8.73 0.45
CA LEU A 160 7.90 -7.47 -0.17
C LEU A 160 9.14 -6.87 0.50
N HIS A 161 9.27 -7.02 1.82
CA HIS A 161 10.51 -6.69 2.55
C HIS A 161 11.69 -7.50 2.02
N ASP A 162 11.53 -8.81 1.89
CA ASP A 162 12.57 -9.72 1.41
C ASP A 162 13.02 -9.33 -0.03
N GLU A 163 12.08 -8.97 -0.92
CA GLU A 163 12.37 -8.52 -2.29
C GLU A 163 13.10 -7.17 -2.37
N LEU A 164 12.76 -6.22 -1.49
CA LEU A 164 13.28 -4.84 -1.53
C LEU A 164 14.48 -4.61 -0.61
N SER A 165 14.86 -5.59 0.21
CA SER A 165 16.03 -5.51 1.09
C SER A 165 17.36 -5.50 0.34
N ASP A 166 17.41 -6.11 -0.84
CA ASP A 166 18.56 -6.06 -1.74
C ASP A 166 18.62 -4.70 -2.46
N THR A 167 19.67 -3.93 -2.19
CA THR A 167 19.84 -2.57 -2.72
C THR A 167 19.89 -2.53 -4.25
N PRO A 168 20.76 -3.27 -4.96
CA PRO A 168 20.74 -3.33 -6.42
C PRO A 168 19.36 -3.65 -7.02
N ARG A 169 18.65 -4.64 -6.46
CA ARG A 169 17.30 -5.01 -6.93
C ARG A 169 16.31 -3.87 -6.74
N ARG A 170 16.32 -3.25 -5.57
CA ARG A 170 15.48 -2.09 -5.24
C ARG A 170 15.77 -0.88 -6.14
N GLU A 171 17.03 -0.58 -6.40
CA GLU A 171 17.44 0.52 -7.27
C GLU A 171 17.01 0.31 -8.73
N ALA A 172 17.07 -0.93 -9.22
CA ALA A 172 16.54 -1.27 -10.54
C ALA A 172 15.04 -0.98 -10.63
N ILE A 173 14.25 -1.42 -9.64
CA ILE A 173 12.80 -1.14 -9.59
C ILE A 173 12.53 0.37 -9.51
N ALA A 174 13.27 1.08 -8.65
CA ALA A 174 13.12 2.52 -8.47
C ALA A 174 13.38 3.29 -9.78
N THR A 175 14.41 2.90 -10.54
CA THR A 175 14.75 3.48 -11.85
C THR A 175 13.61 3.31 -12.86
N VAL A 176 12.99 2.13 -12.90
CA VAL A 176 11.85 1.87 -13.79
C VAL A 176 10.63 2.73 -13.40
N CYS A 177 10.46 3.00 -12.11
CA CYS A 177 9.34 3.74 -11.56
C CYS A 177 9.52 5.28 -11.54
N ASP A 178 10.58 5.83 -12.15
CA ASP A 178 10.95 7.25 -12.01
C ASP A 178 9.99 8.23 -12.73
N SER A 179 9.13 7.72 -13.61
CA SER A 179 8.10 8.52 -14.30
C SER A 179 6.92 8.94 -13.40
N ALA A 180 6.79 8.34 -12.21
CA ALA A 180 5.77 8.75 -11.24
C ALA A 180 6.17 10.04 -10.50
N PRO A 181 5.20 10.83 -9.99
CA PRO A 181 5.51 12.05 -9.24
C PRO A 181 6.43 11.80 -8.03
N PRO A 182 7.35 12.74 -7.72
CA PRO A 182 8.38 12.52 -6.70
C PRO A 182 7.83 12.36 -5.27
N HIS A 183 6.64 12.91 -4.99
CA HIS A 183 5.98 12.80 -3.69
C HIS A 183 5.37 11.41 -3.43
N VAL A 184 5.21 10.58 -4.47
CA VAL A 184 4.65 9.23 -4.37
C VAL A 184 5.74 8.27 -3.91
N SER A 185 5.46 7.47 -2.86
CA SER A 185 6.43 6.51 -2.32
C SER A 185 6.76 5.39 -3.31
N LEU A 186 7.93 4.77 -3.18
CA LEU A 186 8.31 3.63 -4.05
C LEU A 186 7.28 2.48 -3.94
N LEU A 187 6.78 2.19 -2.74
CA LEU A 187 5.76 1.16 -2.53
C LEU A 187 4.48 1.44 -3.32
N ARG A 188 4.04 2.71 -3.37
CA ARG A 188 2.86 3.11 -4.13
C ARG A 188 3.09 3.05 -5.63
N ARG A 189 4.29 3.37 -6.11
CA ARG A 189 4.66 3.22 -7.53
C ARG A 189 4.64 1.74 -7.95
N ILE A 190 5.20 0.87 -7.10
CA ILE A 190 5.18 -0.59 -7.31
C ILE A 190 3.74 -1.10 -7.37
N ASP A 191 2.91 -0.71 -6.39
CA ASP A 191 1.49 -1.08 -6.35
C ASP A 191 0.73 -0.67 -7.61
N VAL A 192 0.87 0.58 -8.07
CA VAL A 192 0.20 1.03 -9.30
C VAL A 192 0.66 0.23 -10.52
N ALA A 193 1.96 -0.02 -10.68
CA ALA A 193 2.49 -0.79 -11.79
C ALA A 193 1.95 -2.23 -11.80
N LEU A 194 1.97 -2.90 -10.66
CA LEU A 194 1.49 -4.28 -10.52
C LEU A 194 -0.04 -4.36 -10.65
N TRP A 195 -0.77 -3.40 -10.11
CA TRP A 195 -2.23 -3.33 -10.24
C TRP A 195 -2.63 -3.16 -11.70
N ARG A 196 -1.95 -2.30 -12.46
CA ARG A 196 -2.17 -2.11 -13.90
C ARG A 196 -1.90 -3.39 -14.68
N ALA A 197 -0.84 -4.11 -14.33
CA ALA A 197 -0.52 -5.40 -14.93
C ALA A 197 -1.59 -6.46 -14.61
N GLY A 198 -1.96 -6.60 -13.33
CA GLY A 198 -3.01 -7.53 -12.90
C GLY A 198 -4.37 -7.24 -13.54
N LYS A 199 -4.73 -5.96 -13.72
CA LYS A 199 -5.95 -5.57 -14.45
C LYS A 199 -5.92 -5.93 -15.93
N ARG A 200 -4.76 -5.98 -16.58
CA ARG A 200 -4.63 -6.43 -17.97
C ARG A 200 -4.71 -7.95 -18.11
N THR A 201 -4.18 -8.70 -17.15
CA THR A 201 -4.11 -10.17 -17.21
C THR A 201 -5.31 -10.87 -16.60
N GLY A 202 -6.05 -10.20 -15.71
CA GLY A 202 -7.28 -10.73 -15.12
C GLY A 202 -8.43 -10.80 -16.13
N PRO A 203 -9.49 -11.58 -15.85
CA PRO A 203 -10.69 -11.55 -16.67
C PRO A 203 -11.22 -10.12 -16.72
N THR A 204 -11.34 -9.58 -17.93
CA THR A 204 -12.02 -8.30 -18.16
C THR A 204 -13.43 -8.40 -17.58
N ALA A 205 -13.72 -7.54 -16.59
CA ALA A 205 -15.05 -7.37 -16.04
C ALA A 205 -16.04 -6.92 -17.14
#